data_AF-A0A8X7T2E1-F1
#
_entry.id   AF-A0A8X7T2E1-F1
#
_cell.length_a   1.000
_cell.length_b   1.000
_cell.length_c   1.000
_cell.angle_alpha   90.00
_cell.angle_beta   90.00
_cell.angle_gamma   90.00
#
_symmetry.space_group_name_H-M   'P 1'
#
loop_
_entity.id
_entity.type
_entity.pdbx_description
1 polymer ?
#
loop_
_entity_poly.entity_id
_entity_poly.type
_entity_poly.pdbx_seq_one_letter_code
_entity_poly.pdbx_strand_id
1 'polypeptide(L)'
;MTSPLILYDILPNVDNPQRPYALLPNPWITRLVLKAKNIPFTVKLITTDDLRAQGKDSFRQRLGDALGPNGRPLIPMIEHNNRLIGDNMTIADYLDVAFPDTPSAYLPELSSSKAHQNDVAHRLAWNQARQTRSTFMEGHAELIYHQATELFDEHQRVWMRSDEKIGMPNAYNLFLSLDRAVLLANVRSHIAGTFSILLPPATLRVQRISSGEDTTKLVNRPSNSPPLFLASPSKPGLIDFTVFSWFLFTYTADRPLNEAIWSESSDKARKWLEQYEGGKFALKGDIAQPNHWPGDLPLQGVSEWVDRMFSLYDNYTRKIINGEILEGEPEKL
;
A
#
# COMPACT_ATOMS: atom_id res chain seq x y z
N MET A 1 28.62 -19.01 -4.97
CA MET A 1 27.16 -19.02 -4.75
C MET A 1 26.78 -17.62 -4.32
N THR A 2 25.85 -16.95 -4.99
CA THR A 2 25.34 -15.64 -4.55
C THR A 2 24.53 -15.83 -3.28
N SER A 3 24.81 -15.06 -2.22
CA SER A 3 24.01 -15.12 -1.00
C SER A 3 22.55 -14.79 -1.32
N PRO A 4 21.57 -15.53 -0.77
CA PRO A 4 20.17 -15.24 -0.99
C PRO A 4 19.82 -13.83 -0.51
N LEU A 5 18.91 -13.16 -1.21
CA LEU A 5 18.42 -11.84 -0.82
C LEU A 5 17.60 -11.97 0.47
N ILE A 6 17.87 -11.12 1.45
CA ILE A 6 17.12 -11.08 2.72
C ILE A 6 16.22 -9.85 2.70
N LEU A 7 14.92 -10.03 2.91
CA LEU A 7 13.95 -8.97 3.18
C LEU A 7 13.79 -8.83 4.69
N TYR A 8 14.18 -7.69 5.24
CA TYR A 8 13.90 -7.32 6.62
C TYR A 8 12.50 -6.71 6.73
N ASP A 9 11.63 -7.38 7.49
CA ASP A 9 10.24 -7.01 7.76
C ASP A 9 10.03 -6.88 9.27
N ILE A 10 8.98 -6.20 9.71
CA ILE A 10 8.75 -5.96 11.14
C ILE A 10 7.85 -7.02 11.77
N LEU A 11 8.19 -7.43 12.98
CA LEU A 11 7.36 -8.23 13.87
C LEU A 11 6.61 -7.30 14.83
N PRO A 12 5.31 -7.05 14.63
CA PRO A 12 4.58 -6.06 15.42
C PRO A 12 4.33 -6.53 16.85
N ASN A 13 4.15 -7.84 17.04
CA ASN A 13 3.82 -8.43 18.32
C ASN A 13 4.71 -9.65 18.54
N VAL A 14 5.62 -9.55 19.50
CA VAL A 14 6.57 -10.62 19.84
C VAL A 14 5.88 -11.75 20.61
N ASP A 15 4.94 -11.40 21.48
CA ASP A 15 4.26 -12.34 22.38
C ASP A 15 3.21 -13.19 21.68
N ASN A 16 2.60 -12.61 20.65
CA ASN A 16 1.61 -13.24 19.82
C ASN A 16 2.01 -12.96 18.38
N PRO A 17 2.99 -13.71 17.87
CA PRO A 17 3.47 -13.52 16.52
C PRO A 17 2.42 -14.18 15.61
N GLN A 18 1.29 -13.49 15.48
CA GLN A 18 0.12 -13.99 14.78
C GLN A 18 0.36 -13.81 13.30
N ARG A 19 -0.05 -14.85 12.55
CA ARG A 19 -0.19 -14.74 11.12
C ARG A 19 -1.55 -14.14 10.78
N PRO A 20 -1.62 -13.33 9.72
CA PRO A 20 -0.47 -12.75 9.01
C PRO A 20 0.22 -11.69 9.89
N TYR A 21 1.56 -11.56 9.84
CA TYR A 21 2.25 -10.37 10.38
C TYR A 21 1.52 -9.11 9.95
N ALA A 22 1.55 -8.03 10.74
CA ALA A 22 0.91 -6.77 10.32
C ALA A 22 1.33 -6.48 8.89
N LEU A 23 0.34 -6.44 7.98
CA LEU A 23 0.58 -6.29 6.56
C LEU A 23 0.94 -4.82 6.29
N LEU A 24 2.04 -4.35 6.90
CA LEU A 24 2.43 -2.96 6.84
C LEU A 24 2.71 -2.59 5.38
N PRO A 25 2.29 -1.40 4.94
CA PRO A 25 2.29 -1.09 3.51
C PRO A 25 3.68 -1.18 2.90
N ASN A 26 4.68 -0.58 3.55
CA ASN A 26 6.01 -0.48 2.97
C ASN A 26 6.68 -1.85 2.76
N PRO A 27 6.73 -2.76 3.75
CA PRO A 27 7.26 -4.10 3.53
C PRO A 27 6.52 -4.91 2.47
N TRP A 28 5.19 -4.80 2.42
CA TRP A 28 4.39 -5.49 1.41
C TRP A 28 4.66 -5.01 -0.01
N ILE A 29 4.92 -3.71 -0.20
CA ILE A 29 5.34 -3.19 -1.50
C ILE A 29 6.60 -3.93 -1.98
N THR A 30 7.65 -3.99 -1.15
CA THR A 30 8.90 -4.67 -1.52
C THR A 30 8.72 -6.17 -1.73
N ARG A 31 7.93 -6.83 -0.87
CA ARG A 31 7.59 -8.25 -1.00
C ARG A 31 6.94 -8.57 -2.35
N LEU A 32 5.95 -7.76 -2.75
CA LEU A 32 5.26 -7.92 -4.02
C LEU A 32 6.17 -7.60 -5.22
N VAL A 33 7.05 -6.61 -5.11
CA VAL A 33 8.08 -6.34 -6.14
C VAL A 33 9.01 -7.56 -6.32
N LEU A 34 9.51 -8.15 -5.23
CA LEU A 34 10.36 -9.34 -5.31
C LEU A 34 9.64 -10.52 -5.97
N LYS A 35 8.35 -10.74 -5.66
CA LYS A 35 7.53 -11.76 -6.31
C LYS A 35 7.28 -11.46 -7.79
N ALA A 36 6.95 -10.23 -8.14
CA ALA A 36 6.75 -9.80 -9.52
C ALA A 36 7.98 -10.03 -10.40
N LYS A 37 9.16 -9.80 -9.81
CA LYS A 37 10.46 -10.00 -10.47
C LYS A 37 10.95 -11.45 -10.43
N ASN A 38 10.22 -12.34 -9.75
CA ASN A 38 10.62 -13.73 -9.50
C ASN A 38 12.04 -13.85 -8.91
N ILE A 39 12.38 -12.96 -7.97
CA ILE A 39 13.67 -12.98 -7.28
C ILE A 39 13.53 -13.83 -6.02
N PRO A 40 14.34 -14.89 -5.82
CA PRO A 40 14.33 -15.65 -4.58
C PRO A 40 14.78 -14.79 -3.39
N PHE A 41 14.03 -14.86 -2.29
CA PHE A 41 14.35 -14.14 -1.06
C PHE A 41 13.92 -14.91 0.18
N THR A 42 14.51 -14.57 1.31
CA THR A 42 14.05 -14.99 2.63
C THR A 42 13.58 -13.77 3.43
N VAL A 43 12.58 -13.94 4.28
CA VAL A 43 12.13 -12.88 5.17
C VAL A 43 12.77 -13.05 6.54
N LYS A 44 13.43 -11.99 7.01
CA LYS A 44 13.95 -11.89 8.37
C LYS A 44 13.15 -10.85 9.15
N LEU A 45 12.52 -11.29 10.21
CA LEU A 45 11.72 -10.41 11.04
C LEU A 45 12.57 -9.71 12.09
N ILE A 46 12.25 -8.45 12.33
CA ILE A 46 12.91 -7.59 13.29
C ILE A 46 11.87 -6.82 14.11
N THR A 47 12.23 -6.41 15.30
CA THR A 47 11.38 -5.64 16.21
C THR A 47 11.67 -4.14 16.08
N THR A 48 10.83 -3.31 16.71
CA THR A 48 11.16 -1.88 16.87
C THR A 48 12.41 -1.65 17.72
N ASP A 49 12.80 -2.60 18.58
CA ASP A 49 14.05 -2.54 19.35
C ASP A 49 15.27 -2.74 18.45
N ASP A 50 15.21 -3.69 17.51
CA ASP A 50 16.29 -3.89 16.52
C ASP A 50 16.53 -2.63 15.66
N LEU A 51 15.47 -1.92 15.29
CA LEU A 51 15.56 -0.66 14.55
C LEU A 51 16.16 0.49 15.38
N ARG A 52 16.01 0.42 16.70
CA ARG A 52 16.55 1.41 17.65
C ARG A 52 17.93 1.04 18.18
N ALA A 53 18.35 -0.21 18.02
CA ALA A 53 19.63 -0.70 18.47
C ALA A 53 20.77 0.18 17.96
N GLN A 54 21.73 0.42 18.86
CA GLN A 54 22.92 1.22 18.61
C GLN A 54 24.15 0.33 18.72
N GLY A 55 25.26 0.81 18.15
CA GLY A 55 26.55 0.14 18.25
C GLY A 55 26.91 -0.67 17.01
N LYS A 56 27.94 -1.50 17.17
CA LYS A 56 28.55 -2.25 16.08
C LYS A 56 27.53 -3.21 15.46
N ASP A 57 27.48 -3.25 14.13
CA ASP A 57 26.62 -4.13 13.31
C ASP A 57 25.12 -3.81 13.39
N SER A 58 24.72 -2.75 14.10
CA SER A 58 23.33 -2.25 14.12
C SER A 58 22.88 -1.76 12.74
N PHE A 59 21.57 -1.80 12.48
CA PHE A 59 21.02 -1.24 11.24
C PHE A 59 21.37 0.24 11.08
N ARG A 60 21.41 1.00 12.18
CA ARG A 60 21.82 2.41 12.19
C ARG A 60 23.22 2.59 11.63
N GLN A 61 24.19 1.80 12.12
CA GLN A 61 25.56 1.87 11.64
C GLN A 61 25.66 1.41 10.18
N ARG A 62 25.00 0.31 9.82
CA ARG A 62 25.13 -0.31 8.51
C ARG A 62 24.47 0.51 7.39
N LEU A 63 23.41 1.28 7.70
CA LEU A 63 22.77 2.18 6.74
C LEU A 63 23.48 3.53 6.60
N GLY A 64 24.14 4.02 7.66
CA GLY A 64 24.90 5.27 7.61
C GLY A 64 24.04 6.45 7.14
N ASP A 65 24.42 7.07 6.03
CA ASP A 65 23.71 8.24 5.48
C ASP A 65 22.38 7.89 4.79
N ALA A 66 22.06 6.60 4.62
CA ALA A 66 20.79 6.13 4.05
C ALA A 66 19.66 6.00 5.10
N LEU A 67 19.84 6.59 6.29
CA LEU A 67 18.81 6.62 7.33
C LEU A 67 17.65 7.53 6.93
N GLY A 68 16.45 7.16 7.39
CA GLY A 68 15.25 7.97 7.23
C GLY A 68 15.22 9.20 8.14
N PRO A 69 14.08 9.92 8.17
CA PRO A 69 13.89 11.07 9.03
C PRO A 69 14.30 10.77 10.48
N ASN A 70 14.99 11.74 11.10
CA ASN A 70 15.51 11.65 12.47
C ASN A 70 16.56 10.53 12.68
N GLY A 71 17.30 10.14 11.64
CA GLY A 71 18.42 9.19 11.74
C GLY A 71 17.99 7.76 12.04
N ARG A 72 16.84 7.33 11.51
CA ARG A 72 16.21 6.04 11.86
C ARG A 72 16.23 5.07 10.67
N PRO A 73 16.54 3.79 10.89
CA PRO A 73 16.31 2.77 9.88
C PRO A 73 14.82 2.73 9.53
N LEU A 74 14.51 2.72 8.23
CA LEU A 74 13.16 2.56 7.72
C LEU A 74 12.95 1.12 7.28
N ILE A 75 11.75 0.59 7.52
CA ILE A 75 11.32 -0.68 6.95
C ILE A 75 10.50 -0.44 5.68
N PRO A 76 10.64 -1.32 4.67
CA PRO A 76 11.50 -2.48 4.64
C PRO A 76 12.97 -2.10 4.39
N MET A 77 13.84 -3.06 4.67
CA MET A 77 15.21 -3.07 4.15
C MET A 77 15.43 -4.40 3.42
N ILE A 78 16.29 -4.41 2.42
CA ILE A 78 16.84 -5.65 1.87
C ILE A 78 18.34 -5.74 2.12
N GLU A 79 18.86 -6.95 2.20
CA GLU A 79 20.28 -7.24 2.13
C GLU A 79 20.59 -8.12 0.94
N HIS A 80 21.50 -7.64 0.10
CA HIS A 80 21.99 -8.36 -1.06
C HIS A 80 23.48 -8.05 -1.23
N ASN A 81 24.31 -9.08 -1.35
CA ASN A 81 25.78 -8.96 -1.43
C ASN A 81 26.38 -8.13 -0.28
N ASN A 82 25.95 -8.41 0.96
CA ASN A 82 26.38 -7.73 2.20
C ASN A 82 26.08 -6.22 2.25
N ARG A 83 25.24 -5.71 1.35
CA ARG A 83 24.79 -4.33 1.34
C ARG A 83 23.35 -4.23 1.82
N LEU A 84 23.08 -3.34 2.76
CA LEU A 84 21.71 -2.95 3.13
C LEU A 84 21.20 -1.86 2.18
N ILE A 85 19.95 -2.00 1.78
CA ILE A 85 19.21 -1.00 1.01
C ILE A 85 17.87 -0.80 1.72
N GLY A 86 17.58 0.43 2.16
CA GLY A 86 16.29 0.80 2.76
C GLY A 86 15.44 1.63 1.80
N ASP A 87 14.21 1.94 2.22
CA ASP A 87 13.18 2.64 1.43
C ASP A 87 12.67 1.85 0.21
N ASN A 88 11.36 1.63 0.13
CA ASN A 88 10.77 0.76 -0.90
C ASN A 88 10.96 1.25 -2.35
N MET A 89 11.03 2.55 -2.60
CA MET A 89 11.33 3.09 -3.94
C MET A 89 12.79 2.85 -4.29
N THR A 90 13.70 3.16 -3.37
CA THR A 90 15.14 2.94 -3.53
C THR A 90 15.47 1.45 -3.72
N ILE A 91 14.75 0.58 -3.01
CA ILE A 91 14.82 -0.87 -3.19
C ILE A 91 14.34 -1.26 -4.58
N ALA A 92 13.21 -0.74 -5.06
CA ALA A 92 12.72 -1.04 -6.41
C ALA A 92 13.72 -0.61 -7.50
N ASP A 93 14.30 0.59 -7.38
CA ASP A 93 15.36 1.08 -8.28
C ASP A 93 16.59 0.17 -8.26
N TYR A 94 17.03 -0.23 -7.06
CA TYR A 94 18.13 -1.18 -6.91
C TYR A 94 17.85 -2.51 -7.60
N LEU A 95 16.64 -3.06 -7.44
CA LEU A 95 16.27 -4.35 -8.02
C LEU A 95 16.17 -4.29 -9.56
N ASP A 96 15.70 -3.18 -10.13
CA ASP A 96 15.68 -2.99 -11.59
C ASP A 96 17.10 -2.93 -12.18
N VAL A 97 18.09 -2.42 -11.44
CA VAL A 97 19.50 -2.41 -11.85
C VAL A 97 20.19 -3.76 -11.60
N ALA A 98 19.99 -4.35 -10.43
CA ALA A 98 20.67 -5.59 -10.02
C ALA A 98 20.13 -6.84 -10.75
N PHE A 99 18.89 -6.79 -11.24
CA PHE A 99 18.23 -7.89 -11.94
C PHE A 99 17.64 -7.41 -13.28
N PRO A 100 18.49 -7.00 -14.25
CA PRO A 100 18.06 -6.28 -15.45
C PRO A 100 17.13 -7.07 -16.38
N ASP A 101 17.18 -8.40 -16.32
CA ASP A 101 16.38 -9.29 -17.18
C ASP A 101 14.97 -9.56 -16.62
N THR A 102 14.73 -9.20 -15.36
CA THR A 102 13.41 -9.35 -14.72
C THR A 102 12.49 -8.18 -15.10
N PRO A 103 11.15 -8.33 -15.01
CA PRO A 103 10.20 -7.24 -15.27
C PRO A 103 10.54 -5.98 -14.47
N SER A 104 10.41 -4.79 -15.07
CA SER A 104 10.59 -3.53 -14.34
C SER A 104 9.49 -3.36 -13.29
N ALA A 105 9.85 -2.83 -12.12
CA ALA A 105 8.87 -2.47 -11.09
C ALA A 105 7.91 -1.37 -11.57
N TYR A 106 8.35 -0.50 -12.48
CA TYR A 106 7.60 0.68 -12.94
C TYR A 106 6.87 0.44 -14.27
N LEU A 107 7.48 -0.31 -15.18
CA LEU A 107 6.93 -0.67 -16.48
C LEU A 107 6.88 -2.20 -16.62
N PRO A 108 5.93 -2.89 -15.98
CA PRO A 108 5.99 -4.35 -15.81
C PRO A 108 5.85 -5.16 -17.10
N GLU A 109 5.46 -4.51 -18.21
CA GLU A 109 5.47 -5.12 -19.55
C GLU A 109 6.87 -5.27 -20.15
N LEU A 110 7.85 -4.54 -19.63
CA LEU A 110 9.23 -4.53 -20.11
C LEU A 110 10.14 -5.21 -19.09
N SER A 111 11.24 -5.81 -19.57
CA SER A 111 12.37 -6.10 -18.69
C SER A 111 12.95 -4.79 -18.15
N SER A 112 13.60 -4.84 -16.99
CA SER A 112 14.17 -3.66 -16.34
C SER A 112 15.20 -2.95 -17.23
N SER A 113 16.02 -3.72 -17.95
CA SER A 113 16.95 -3.20 -18.97
C SER A 113 16.26 -2.42 -20.09
N LYS A 114 15.15 -2.95 -20.64
CA LYS A 114 14.39 -2.28 -21.71
C LYS A 114 13.61 -1.08 -21.20
N ALA A 115 13.11 -1.15 -19.97
CA ALA A 115 12.45 -0.02 -19.33
C ALA A 115 13.41 1.17 -19.18
N HIS A 116 14.64 0.94 -18.69
CA HIS A 116 15.66 1.98 -18.58
C HIS A 116 16.11 2.57 -19.94
N GLN A 117 16.06 1.79 -21.02
CA GLN A 117 16.30 2.31 -22.37
C GLN A 117 15.18 3.26 -22.83
N ASN A 118 13.96 3.09 -22.33
CA ASN A 118 12.84 4.01 -22.53
C ASN A 118 12.76 5.04 -21.39
N ASP A 119 13.81 5.83 -21.28
CA ASP A 119 14.07 6.77 -20.19
C ASP A 119 12.90 7.74 -19.90
N VAL A 120 12.19 8.22 -20.94
CA VAL A 120 11.01 9.09 -20.75
C VAL A 120 9.85 8.34 -20.10
N ALA A 121 9.44 7.19 -20.65
CA ALA A 121 8.32 6.42 -20.10
C ALA A 121 8.64 5.92 -18.68
N HIS A 122 9.88 5.48 -18.46
CA HIS A 122 10.34 5.03 -17.15
C HIS A 122 10.26 6.14 -16.11
N ARG A 123 10.78 7.34 -16.40
CA ARG A 123 10.68 8.49 -15.48
C ARG A 123 9.24 8.91 -15.19
N LEU A 124 8.36 8.86 -16.18
CA LEU A 124 6.94 9.16 -15.96
C LEU A 124 6.29 8.15 -15.01
N ALA A 125 6.51 6.86 -15.23
CA ALA A 125 6.00 5.80 -14.36
C ALA A 125 6.59 5.87 -12.94
N TRP A 126 7.89 6.16 -12.82
CA TRP A 126 8.57 6.37 -11.54
C TRP A 126 7.97 7.56 -10.77
N ASN A 127 7.79 8.71 -11.43
CA ASN A 127 7.18 9.90 -10.82
C ASN A 127 5.74 9.63 -10.38
N GLN A 128 4.97 8.91 -11.21
CA GLN A 128 3.60 8.53 -10.87
C GLN A 128 3.56 7.61 -9.64
N ALA A 129 4.43 6.59 -9.57
CA ALA A 129 4.53 5.71 -8.40
C ALA A 129 4.90 6.47 -7.13
N ARG A 130 5.86 7.40 -7.22
CA ARG A 130 6.26 8.27 -6.11
C ARG A 130 5.10 9.16 -5.63
N GLN A 131 4.37 9.77 -6.56
CA GLN A 131 3.23 10.62 -6.23
C GLN A 131 2.12 9.82 -5.56
N THR A 132 1.72 8.68 -6.14
CA THR A 132 0.72 7.78 -5.56
C THR A 132 1.10 7.39 -4.14
N ARG A 133 2.37 7.02 -3.90
CA ARG A 133 2.85 6.67 -2.57
C ARG A 133 2.67 7.80 -1.55
N SER A 134 3.02 9.04 -1.89
CA SER A 134 2.87 10.19 -0.99
C SER A 134 1.39 10.41 -0.64
N THR A 135 0.53 10.42 -1.67
CA THR A 135 -0.90 10.67 -1.54
C THR A 135 -1.60 9.62 -0.68
N PHE A 136 -1.24 8.34 -0.83
CA PHE A 136 -1.79 7.29 0.02
C PHE A 136 -1.25 7.38 1.45
N MET A 137 0.05 7.64 1.62
CA MET A 137 0.68 7.68 2.94
C MET A 137 0.07 8.73 3.87
N GLU A 138 -0.12 9.97 3.41
CA GLU A 138 -0.56 11.06 4.28
C GLU A 138 -1.98 10.81 4.85
N GLY A 139 -2.98 10.69 3.98
CA GLY A 139 -4.37 10.54 4.43
C GLY A 139 -4.71 9.18 5.03
N HIS A 140 -4.16 8.08 4.50
CA HIS A 140 -4.47 6.76 5.04
C HIS A 140 -3.80 6.54 6.39
N ALA A 141 -2.55 6.98 6.56
CA ALA A 141 -1.85 6.79 7.84
C ALA A 141 -2.59 7.51 8.97
N GLU A 142 -3.01 8.76 8.76
CA GLU A 142 -3.76 9.55 9.75
C GLU A 142 -5.10 8.91 10.13
N LEU A 143 -5.80 8.32 9.14
CA LEU A 143 -7.09 7.68 9.35
C LEU A 143 -6.97 6.38 10.16
N ILE A 144 -5.97 5.54 9.86
CA ILE A 144 -5.85 4.21 10.47
C ILE A 144 -4.86 4.11 11.62
N TYR A 145 -4.15 5.20 11.95
CA TYR A 145 -3.01 5.15 12.87
C TYR A 145 -3.34 4.47 14.21
N HIS A 146 -4.50 4.78 14.77
CA HIS A 146 -4.96 4.20 16.02
C HIS A 146 -5.06 2.67 15.93
N GLN A 147 -5.85 2.16 14.99
CA GLN A 147 -6.05 0.72 14.79
C GLN A 147 -4.77 0.01 14.37
N ALA A 148 -3.93 0.67 13.56
CA ALA A 148 -2.63 0.14 13.19
C ALA A 148 -1.72 -0.09 14.40
N THR A 149 -1.73 0.81 15.39
CA THR A 149 -0.92 0.62 16.61
C THR A 149 -1.42 -0.53 17.48
N GLU A 150 -2.69 -0.92 17.36
CA GLU A 150 -3.24 -2.08 18.09
C GLU A 150 -2.70 -3.42 17.57
N LEU A 151 -2.13 -3.45 16.36
CA LEU A 151 -1.43 -4.63 15.84
C LEU A 151 -0.15 -4.94 16.61
N PHE A 152 0.40 -3.95 17.33
CA PHE A 152 1.64 -4.10 18.06
C PHE A 152 1.40 -4.60 19.50
N ASP A 153 2.35 -5.36 20.03
CA ASP A 153 2.38 -5.67 21.47
C ASP A 153 2.51 -4.38 22.31
N GLU A 154 2.27 -4.47 23.61
CA GLU A 154 2.19 -3.28 24.48
C GLU A 154 3.48 -2.44 24.44
N HIS A 155 4.64 -3.08 24.49
CA HIS A 155 5.94 -2.41 24.47
C HIS A 155 6.15 -1.64 23.16
N GLN A 156 5.93 -2.31 22.02
CA GLN A 156 6.10 -1.70 20.71
C GLN A 156 5.01 -0.65 20.43
N ARG A 157 3.78 -0.86 20.91
CA ARG A 157 2.65 0.07 20.80
C ARG A 157 2.89 1.37 21.53
N VAL A 158 3.43 1.33 22.75
CA VAL A 158 3.82 2.53 23.50
C VAL A 158 4.81 3.36 22.70
N TRP A 159 5.83 2.72 22.12
CA TRP A 159 6.76 3.44 21.25
C TRP A 159 6.07 3.97 19.99
N MET A 160 5.24 3.17 19.32
CA MET A 160 4.53 3.59 18.11
C MET A 160 3.67 4.85 18.36
N ARG A 161 3.11 5.02 19.56
CA ARG A 161 2.31 6.19 19.96
C ARG A 161 3.12 7.36 20.51
N SER A 162 4.42 7.21 20.66
CA SER A 162 5.28 8.23 21.27
C SER A 162 5.61 9.39 20.32
N ASP A 163 5.84 10.56 20.91
CA ASP A 163 6.36 11.73 20.18
C ASP A 163 7.74 11.45 19.59
N GLU A 164 8.53 10.59 20.24
CA GLU A 164 9.80 10.12 19.69
C GLU A 164 9.55 9.43 18.34
N LYS A 165 8.61 8.47 18.26
CA LYS A 165 8.31 7.80 16.99
C LYS A 165 7.77 8.74 15.93
N ILE A 166 6.83 9.61 16.28
CA ILE A 166 6.14 10.44 15.28
C ILE A 166 7.00 11.65 14.88
N GLY A 167 7.90 12.09 15.77
CA GLY A 167 8.78 13.24 15.55
C GLY A 167 8.11 14.59 15.81
N MET A 168 6.99 14.61 16.52
CA MET A 168 6.24 15.82 16.85
C MET A 168 5.60 15.70 18.24
N PRO A 169 5.61 16.76 19.07
CA PRO A 169 4.95 16.76 20.37
C PRO A 169 3.44 16.50 20.30
N ASN A 170 2.91 15.63 21.17
CA ASN A 170 1.50 15.23 21.28
C ASN A 170 0.89 14.72 19.96
N ALA A 171 1.68 14.17 19.05
CA ALA A 171 1.21 13.86 17.70
C ALA A 171 0.14 12.76 17.66
N TYR A 172 0.23 11.78 18.55
CA TYR A 172 -0.78 10.72 18.63
C TYR A 172 -2.16 11.29 19.02
N ASN A 173 -2.20 12.17 20.01
CA ASN A 173 -3.43 12.85 20.41
C ASN A 173 -3.97 13.76 19.30
N LEU A 174 -3.07 14.42 18.55
CA LEU A 174 -3.48 15.17 17.36
C LEU A 174 -4.19 14.25 16.37
N PHE A 175 -3.61 13.10 16.01
CA PHE A 175 -4.25 12.14 15.11
C PHE A 175 -5.61 11.67 15.62
N LEU A 176 -5.78 11.47 16.93
CA LEU A 176 -7.07 11.10 17.54
C LEU A 176 -8.11 12.23 17.51
N SER A 177 -7.67 13.49 17.42
CA SER A 177 -8.55 14.65 17.35
C SER A 177 -9.07 14.99 15.94
N LEU A 178 -8.44 14.44 14.90
CA LEU A 178 -8.81 14.71 13.51
C LEU A 178 -10.22 14.20 13.19
N ASP A 179 -10.96 14.96 12.38
CA ASP A 179 -12.29 14.58 11.92
C ASP A 179 -12.24 13.35 11.00
N ARG A 180 -12.79 12.23 11.47
CA ARG A 180 -12.77 10.96 10.74
C ARG A 180 -13.62 10.98 9.48
N ALA A 181 -14.70 11.77 9.44
CA ALA A 181 -15.50 11.91 8.23
C ALA A 181 -14.73 12.65 7.14
N VAL A 182 -13.94 13.66 7.51
CA VAL A 182 -13.06 14.38 6.56
C VAL A 182 -11.93 13.48 6.08
N LEU A 183 -11.23 12.79 6.99
CA LEU A 183 -10.14 11.88 6.62
C LEU A 183 -10.61 10.74 5.72
N LEU A 184 -11.76 10.12 6.04
CA LEU A 184 -12.33 9.05 5.22
C LEU A 184 -12.76 9.55 3.85
N ALA A 185 -13.35 10.75 3.74
CA ALA A 185 -13.67 11.36 2.46
C ALA A 185 -12.43 11.62 1.60
N ASN A 186 -11.36 12.16 2.20
CA ASN A 186 -10.09 12.41 1.50
C ASN A 186 -9.46 11.12 0.99
N VAL A 187 -9.41 10.09 1.84
CA VAL A 187 -8.91 8.76 1.48
C VAL A 187 -9.71 8.16 0.31
N ARG A 188 -11.04 8.19 0.38
CA ARG A 188 -11.90 7.71 -0.71
C ARG A 188 -11.71 8.52 -1.99
N SER A 189 -11.49 9.83 -1.88
CA SER A 189 -11.20 10.71 -3.03
C SER A 189 -9.89 10.35 -3.72
N HIS A 190 -8.85 10.06 -2.95
CA HIS A 190 -7.57 9.61 -3.50
C HIS A 190 -7.69 8.26 -4.23
N ILE A 191 -8.44 7.32 -3.66
CA ILE A 191 -8.73 6.04 -4.32
C ILE A 191 -9.52 6.27 -5.60
N ALA A 192 -10.60 7.07 -5.57
CA ALA A 192 -11.37 7.38 -6.76
C ALA A 192 -10.51 7.98 -7.88
N GLY A 193 -9.66 8.96 -7.56
CA GLY A 193 -8.74 9.57 -8.52
C GLY A 193 -7.66 8.61 -9.05
N THR A 194 -7.24 7.64 -8.26
CA THR A 194 -6.30 6.60 -8.71
C THR A 194 -6.98 5.59 -9.64
N PHE A 195 -8.22 5.20 -9.31
CA PHE A 195 -9.00 4.20 -10.04
C PHE A 195 -9.67 4.75 -11.29
N SER A 196 -9.73 6.08 -11.49
CA SER A 196 -10.15 6.66 -12.76
C SER A 196 -9.26 6.25 -13.94
N ILE A 197 -8.07 5.70 -13.68
CA ILE A 197 -7.21 5.09 -14.71
C ILE A 197 -7.84 3.81 -15.29
N LEU A 198 -8.50 3.00 -14.46
CA LEU A 198 -9.13 1.75 -14.90
C LEU A 198 -10.40 2.00 -15.70
N LEU A 199 -11.06 3.13 -15.44
CA LEU A 199 -12.31 3.55 -16.07
C LEU A 199 -12.20 5.03 -16.47
N PRO A 200 -11.42 5.35 -17.53
CA PRO A 200 -11.26 6.73 -17.95
C PRO A 200 -12.63 7.31 -18.32
N PRO A 201 -12.98 8.51 -17.83
CA PRO A 201 -14.25 9.13 -18.17
C PRO A 201 -14.37 9.26 -19.69
N ALA A 202 -15.57 9.03 -20.22
CA ALA A 202 -15.83 9.27 -21.63
C ALA A 202 -15.47 10.71 -21.96
N THR A 203 -14.48 10.91 -22.80
CA THR A 203 -14.04 12.26 -23.17
C THR A 203 -15.22 13.05 -23.73
N LEU A 204 -15.32 14.34 -23.40
CA LEU A 204 -16.38 15.26 -23.88
C LEU A 204 -16.57 15.23 -25.41
N ARG A 205 -15.52 14.81 -26.14
CA ARG A 205 -15.56 14.63 -27.61
C ARG A 205 -16.52 13.53 -28.04
N VAL A 206 -16.71 12.48 -27.23
CA VAL A 206 -17.66 11.39 -27.47
C VAL A 206 -19.09 11.83 -27.14
N GLN A 207 -19.27 12.63 -26.08
CA GLN A 207 -20.60 13.10 -25.66
C GLN A 207 -21.29 14.04 -26.67
N ARG A 208 -20.52 14.78 -27.49
CA ARG A 208 -21.09 15.67 -28.52
C ARG A 208 -21.54 14.96 -29.80
N ILE A 209 -21.15 13.69 -30.02
CA ILE A 209 -21.39 12.99 -31.29
C ILE A 209 -22.71 12.22 -31.27
N SER A 210 -23.27 11.90 -30.10
CA SER A 210 -24.44 11.02 -30.00
C SER A 210 -25.54 11.60 -29.11
N SER A 211 -26.36 12.52 -29.64
CA SER A 211 -27.61 12.94 -29.01
C SER A 211 -28.74 11.91 -29.13
N GLY A 212 -28.43 10.61 -29.24
CA GLY A 212 -29.42 9.56 -29.50
C GLY A 212 -28.95 8.11 -29.41
N GLU A 213 -27.65 7.85 -29.19
CA GLU A 213 -27.16 6.50 -28.92
C GLU A 213 -26.83 6.33 -27.44
N ASP A 214 -27.14 5.15 -26.91
CA ASP A 214 -26.84 4.72 -25.56
C ASP A 214 -25.32 4.76 -25.31
N THR A 215 -24.84 5.90 -24.82
CA THR A 215 -23.41 6.17 -24.57
C THR A 215 -22.82 5.24 -23.53
N THR A 216 -23.63 4.48 -22.77
CA THR A 216 -23.12 3.49 -21.83
C THR A 216 -22.24 2.47 -22.55
N LYS A 217 -22.53 2.11 -23.81
CA LYS A 217 -21.69 1.19 -24.61
C LYS A 217 -20.33 1.76 -25.02
N LEU A 218 -20.18 3.09 -25.07
CA LEU A 218 -18.93 3.77 -25.43
C LEU A 218 -18.04 4.03 -24.20
N VAL A 219 -18.64 4.11 -23.02
CA VAL A 219 -17.93 4.22 -21.73
C VAL A 219 -17.55 2.84 -21.20
N ASN A 220 -18.39 1.84 -21.47
CA ASN A 220 -18.14 0.49 -21.04
C ASN A 220 -17.04 -0.14 -21.89
N ARG A 221 -15.97 -0.54 -21.21
CA ARG A 221 -14.90 -1.32 -21.79
C ARG A 221 -15.47 -2.57 -22.49
N PRO A 222 -14.99 -2.94 -23.70
CA PRO A 222 -15.44 -4.15 -24.37
C PRO A 222 -15.31 -5.34 -23.42
N SER A 223 -16.34 -6.18 -23.35
CA SER A 223 -16.48 -7.31 -22.41
C SER A 223 -15.33 -8.34 -22.46
N ASN A 224 -14.41 -8.23 -23.42
CA ASN A 224 -13.26 -9.12 -23.61
C ASN A 224 -11.89 -8.42 -23.46
N SER A 225 -11.85 -7.18 -22.95
CA SER A 225 -10.57 -6.46 -22.80
C SER A 225 -9.78 -7.02 -21.61
N PRO A 226 -8.45 -7.19 -21.73
CA PRO A 226 -7.64 -7.86 -20.71
C PRO A 226 -7.68 -7.10 -19.38
N PRO A 227 -7.85 -7.76 -18.22
CA PRO A 227 -7.99 -7.11 -16.91
C PRO A 227 -6.94 -6.00 -16.66
N LEU A 228 -7.37 -4.77 -16.37
CA LEU A 228 -6.45 -3.65 -16.19
C LEU A 228 -5.84 -3.65 -14.78
N PHE A 229 -4.53 -3.50 -14.70
CA PHE A 229 -3.83 -3.03 -13.51
C PHE A 229 -3.63 -1.52 -13.62
N LEU A 230 -3.29 -0.87 -12.50
CA LEU A 230 -3.05 0.56 -12.44
C LEU A 230 -1.75 0.93 -13.18
N ALA A 231 -0.75 0.04 -13.16
CA ALA A 231 0.53 0.26 -13.86
C ALA A 231 0.54 -0.21 -15.32
N SER A 232 -0.25 -1.24 -15.68
CA SER A 232 -0.30 -1.72 -17.07
C SER A 232 -1.59 -2.49 -17.40
N PRO A 233 -1.84 -2.78 -18.69
CA PRO A 233 -3.01 -3.55 -19.10
C PRO A 233 -3.01 -5.03 -18.72
N SER A 234 -1.87 -5.62 -18.30
CA SER A 234 -1.80 -7.07 -18.07
C SER A 234 -0.94 -7.51 -16.88
N LYS A 235 -0.15 -6.61 -16.29
CA LYS A 235 0.73 -6.92 -15.17
C LYS A 235 0.70 -5.82 -14.12
N PRO A 236 0.72 -6.17 -12.82
CA PRO A 236 0.83 -5.19 -11.76
C PRO A 236 2.22 -4.57 -11.72
N GLY A 237 2.30 -3.32 -11.30
CA GLY A 237 3.56 -2.62 -11.04
C GLY A 237 3.58 -1.96 -9.67
N LEU A 238 4.55 -1.08 -9.43
CA LEU A 238 4.76 -0.45 -8.13
C LEU A 238 3.55 0.35 -7.64
N ILE A 239 2.78 0.95 -8.55
CA ILE A 239 1.51 1.63 -8.23
C ILE A 239 0.50 0.64 -7.66
N ASP A 240 0.28 -0.49 -8.35
CA ASP A 240 -0.63 -1.55 -7.87
C ASP A 240 -0.18 -2.08 -6.51
N PHE A 241 1.10 -2.36 -6.35
CA PHE A 241 1.64 -2.86 -5.08
C PHE A 241 1.48 -1.83 -3.97
N THR A 242 1.65 -0.55 -4.25
CA THR A 242 1.43 0.53 -3.28
C THR A 242 -0.01 0.55 -2.80
N VAL A 243 -0.95 0.67 -3.72
CA VAL A 243 -2.39 0.72 -3.40
C VAL A 243 -2.82 -0.56 -2.68
N PHE A 244 -2.37 -1.72 -3.15
CA PHE A 244 -2.79 -3.00 -2.60
C PHE A 244 -2.21 -3.22 -1.21
N SER A 245 -0.99 -2.76 -0.95
CA SER A 245 -0.40 -2.87 0.39
C SER A 245 -1.13 -1.99 1.41
N TRP A 246 -1.70 -0.85 1.01
CA TRP A 246 -2.60 -0.06 1.87
C TRP A 246 -3.96 -0.73 2.06
N PHE A 247 -4.49 -1.38 1.03
CA PHE A 247 -5.66 -2.24 1.17
C PHE A 247 -5.41 -3.35 2.21
N LEU A 248 -4.31 -4.09 2.07
CA LEU A 248 -3.94 -5.17 2.99
C LEU A 248 -3.76 -4.68 4.43
N PHE A 249 -3.06 -3.55 4.60
CA PHE A 249 -2.82 -2.97 5.91
C PHE A 249 -4.14 -2.67 6.62
N THR A 250 -5.05 -1.96 5.95
CA THR A 250 -6.37 -1.64 6.50
C THR A 250 -7.21 -2.90 6.74
N TYR A 251 -7.15 -3.87 5.83
CA TYR A 251 -7.84 -5.16 5.94
C TYR A 251 -7.46 -5.91 7.22
N THR A 252 -6.18 -5.87 7.59
CA THR A 252 -5.69 -6.51 8.82
C THR A 252 -5.87 -5.68 10.09
N ALA A 253 -5.78 -4.36 10.00
CA ALA A 253 -5.89 -3.49 11.18
C ALA A 253 -7.35 -3.31 11.64
N ASP A 254 -8.28 -3.10 10.70
CA ASP A 254 -9.68 -2.83 11.01
C ASP A 254 -10.54 -3.16 9.77
N ARG A 255 -11.14 -4.36 9.77
CA ARG A 255 -11.95 -4.84 8.64
C ARG A 255 -13.17 -3.95 8.35
N PRO A 256 -13.96 -3.49 9.34
CA PRO A 256 -14.98 -2.47 9.12
C PRO A 256 -14.46 -1.20 8.44
N LEU A 257 -13.33 -0.66 8.86
CA LEU A 257 -12.72 0.53 8.24
C LEU A 257 -12.21 0.23 6.82
N ASN A 258 -11.60 -0.94 6.58
CA ASN A 258 -11.23 -1.37 5.22
C ASN A 258 -12.46 -1.38 4.31
N GLU A 259 -13.56 -1.96 4.76
CA GLU A 259 -14.81 -1.98 4.00
C GLU A 259 -15.37 -0.57 3.77
N ALA A 260 -15.25 0.34 4.74
CA ALA A 260 -15.60 1.75 4.59
C ALA A 260 -14.74 2.49 3.54
N ILE A 261 -13.44 2.19 3.49
CA ILE A 261 -12.51 2.82 2.55
C ILE A 261 -12.70 2.27 1.14
N TRP A 262 -12.76 0.96 0.97
CA TRP A 262 -12.55 0.28 -0.32
C TRP A 262 -13.83 -0.23 -1.00
N SER A 263 -15.00 -0.07 -0.37
CA SER A 263 -16.26 -0.46 -1.02
C SER A 263 -16.64 0.48 -2.16
N GLU A 264 -17.21 -0.11 -3.22
CA GLU A 264 -17.68 0.63 -4.41
C GLU A 264 -18.75 1.67 -4.05
N SER A 265 -19.65 1.38 -3.09
CA SER A 265 -20.59 2.35 -2.52
C SER A 265 -20.09 2.99 -1.22
N SER A 266 -20.59 4.18 -0.90
CA SER A 266 -20.28 4.88 0.35
C SER A 266 -21.13 4.44 1.54
N ASP A 267 -22.05 3.48 1.38
CA ASP A 267 -22.94 3.02 2.46
C ASP A 267 -22.15 2.45 3.63
N LYS A 268 -21.12 1.64 3.34
CA LYS A 268 -20.25 1.08 4.38
C LYS A 268 -19.43 2.16 5.08
N ALA A 269 -19.04 3.21 4.37
CA ALA A 269 -18.33 4.35 4.93
C ALA A 269 -19.21 5.12 5.92
N ARG A 270 -20.44 5.41 5.53
CA ARG A 270 -21.44 6.08 6.37
C ARG A 270 -21.76 5.25 7.62
N LYS A 271 -22.01 3.95 7.43
CA LYS A 271 -22.26 3.01 8.53
C LYS A 271 -21.08 2.95 9.50
N TRP A 272 -19.84 2.96 9.01
CA TRP A 272 -18.67 2.98 9.89
C TRP A 272 -18.63 4.28 10.71
N LEU A 273 -18.90 5.45 10.12
CA LEU A 273 -18.95 6.72 10.84
C LEU A 273 -20.05 6.77 11.92
N GLU A 274 -21.19 6.13 11.67
CA GLU A 274 -22.29 6.00 12.65
C GLU A 274 -21.92 5.10 13.86
N GLN A 275 -21.03 4.14 13.65
CA GLN A 275 -20.65 3.15 14.68
C GLN A 275 -19.37 3.54 15.41
N TYR A 276 -18.42 4.15 14.71
CA TYR A 276 -17.09 4.46 15.23
C TYR A 276 -17.16 5.46 16.38
N GLU A 277 -16.51 5.12 17.50
CA GLU A 277 -16.57 5.87 18.76
C GLU A 277 -18.00 6.27 19.17
N GLY A 278 -18.97 5.36 18.98
CA GLY A 278 -20.36 5.60 19.36
C GLY A 278 -21.06 6.67 18.50
N GLY A 279 -20.65 6.82 17.24
CA GLY A 279 -21.25 7.77 16.30
C GLY A 279 -20.79 9.21 16.50
N LYS A 280 -19.69 9.43 17.22
CA LYS A 280 -19.08 10.75 17.41
C LYS A 280 -18.85 11.50 16.09
N PHE A 281 -18.53 10.76 15.02
CA PHE A 281 -18.24 11.29 13.69
C PHE A 281 -19.38 11.04 12.68
N ALA A 282 -20.57 10.69 13.16
CA ALA A 282 -21.73 10.51 12.30
C ALA A 282 -22.04 11.83 11.54
N LEU A 283 -22.34 11.70 10.25
CA LEU A 283 -22.72 12.82 9.41
C LEU A 283 -24.04 13.45 9.90
N LYS A 284 -24.15 14.77 9.85
CA LYS A 284 -25.32 15.53 10.33
C LYS A 284 -25.73 16.60 9.33
N GLY A 285 -27.00 17.01 9.37
CA GLY A 285 -27.52 18.05 8.47
C GLY A 285 -27.47 17.65 7.01
N ASP A 286 -27.14 18.59 6.13
CA ASP A 286 -27.18 18.38 4.68
C ASP A 286 -26.19 17.32 4.21
N ILE A 287 -24.99 17.24 4.80
CA ILE A 287 -23.98 16.24 4.43
C ILE A 287 -24.40 14.81 4.81
N ALA A 288 -25.40 14.64 5.69
CA ALA A 288 -25.94 13.33 5.99
C ALA A 288 -26.79 12.76 4.84
N GLN A 289 -27.29 13.62 3.94
CA GLN A 289 -28.05 13.15 2.78
C GLN A 289 -27.14 12.40 1.80
N PRO A 290 -27.65 11.36 1.10
CA PRO A 290 -26.88 10.67 0.07
C PRO A 290 -26.36 11.63 -1.01
N ASN A 291 -25.11 11.44 -1.42
CA ASN A 291 -24.39 12.24 -2.42
C ASN A 291 -24.04 13.68 -1.99
N HIS A 292 -24.27 14.05 -0.73
CA HIS A 292 -23.91 15.39 -0.21
C HIS A 292 -22.59 15.38 0.57
N TRP A 293 -22.12 14.21 1.02
CA TRP A 293 -20.83 14.11 1.69
C TRP A 293 -19.73 13.92 0.65
N PRO A 294 -18.58 14.63 0.73
CA PRO A 294 -17.49 14.47 -0.24
C PRO A 294 -16.94 13.04 -0.37
N GLY A 295 -17.18 12.16 0.61
CA GLY A 295 -16.84 10.74 0.54
C GLY A 295 -17.82 9.86 -0.24
N ASP A 296 -18.95 10.41 -0.73
CA ASP A 296 -19.92 9.73 -1.59
C ASP A 296 -19.42 9.57 -3.02
N LEU A 297 -18.23 8.99 -3.16
CA LEU A 297 -17.58 8.74 -4.43
C LEU A 297 -17.74 7.26 -4.78
N PRO A 298 -18.18 6.93 -6.02
CA PRO A 298 -18.20 5.56 -6.49
C PRO A 298 -16.77 5.09 -6.75
N LEU A 299 -16.41 3.92 -6.23
CA LEU A 299 -15.08 3.31 -6.41
C LEU A 299 -15.15 2.13 -7.38
N GLN A 300 -15.68 2.38 -8.58
CA GLN A 300 -15.95 1.34 -9.57
C GLN A 300 -14.68 0.55 -9.93
N GLY A 301 -14.78 -0.78 -9.95
CA GLY A 301 -13.69 -1.66 -10.35
C GLY A 301 -12.67 -1.93 -9.25
N VAL A 302 -12.80 -1.33 -8.06
CA VAL A 302 -11.94 -1.64 -6.91
C VAL A 302 -12.09 -3.10 -6.51
N SER A 303 -13.32 -3.62 -6.41
CA SER A 303 -13.53 -5.02 -6.00
C SER A 303 -12.91 -6.00 -6.99
N GLU A 304 -13.13 -5.81 -8.29
CA GLU A 304 -12.53 -6.65 -9.33
C GLU A 304 -10.99 -6.55 -9.31
N TRP A 305 -10.43 -5.35 -9.15
CA TRP A 305 -8.99 -5.16 -9.03
C TRP A 305 -8.41 -5.82 -7.78
N VAL A 306 -9.06 -5.71 -6.61
CA VAL A 306 -8.63 -6.38 -5.38
C VAL A 306 -8.60 -7.90 -5.57
N ASP A 307 -9.63 -8.47 -6.18
CA ASP A 307 -9.69 -9.91 -6.44
C ASP A 307 -8.58 -10.40 -7.38
N ARG A 308 -8.21 -9.58 -8.38
CA ARG A 308 -7.06 -9.84 -9.23
C ARG A 308 -5.76 -9.79 -8.44
N MET A 309 -5.56 -8.74 -7.64
CA MET A 309 -4.35 -8.59 -6.83
C MET A 309 -4.16 -9.75 -5.86
N PHE A 310 -5.25 -10.25 -5.27
CA PHE A 310 -5.23 -11.45 -4.44
C PHE A 310 -4.91 -12.74 -5.19
N SER A 311 -5.26 -12.82 -6.47
CA SER A 311 -5.04 -14.00 -7.31
C SER A 311 -3.62 -14.07 -7.90
N LEU A 312 -2.83 -13.01 -7.76
CA LEU A 312 -1.45 -12.98 -8.25
C LEU A 312 -0.56 -14.02 -7.57
N TYR A 313 0.47 -14.44 -8.31
CA TYR A 313 1.57 -15.27 -7.82
C TYR A 313 1.08 -16.53 -7.08
N ASP A 314 0.20 -17.30 -7.73
CA ASP A 314 -0.41 -18.53 -7.17
C ASP A 314 -1.14 -18.29 -5.84
N ASN A 315 -1.91 -17.21 -5.79
CA ASN A 315 -2.65 -16.75 -4.60
C ASN A 315 -1.76 -16.44 -3.40
N TYR A 316 -0.48 -16.09 -3.60
CA TYR A 316 0.52 -15.87 -2.54
C TYR A 316 -0.03 -15.03 -1.37
N THR A 317 -0.68 -13.91 -1.67
CA THR A 317 -1.25 -13.03 -0.64
C THR A 317 -2.41 -13.69 0.11
N ARG A 318 -3.35 -14.35 -0.59
CA ARG A 318 -4.47 -15.06 0.07
C ARG A 318 -3.95 -16.15 0.99
N LYS A 319 -2.96 -16.92 0.52
CA LYS A 319 -2.31 -17.99 1.29
C LYS A 319 -1.72 -17.44 2.59
N ILE A 320 -0.99 -16.32 2.53
CA ILE A 320 -0.42 -15.67 3.73
C ILE A 320 -1.51 -15.20 4.69
N ILE A 321 -2.56 -14.54 4.19
CA ILE A 321 -3.68 -14.07 5.04
C ILE A 321 -4.40 -15.24 5.70
N ASN A 322 -4.53 -16.36 4.98
CA ASN A 322 -5.14 -17.59 5.50
C ASN A 322 -4.18 -18.38 6.43
N GLY A 323 -2.96 -17.90 6.66
CA GLY A 323 -2.01 -18.47 7.58
C GLY A 323 -1.09 -19.56 7.00
N GLU A 324 -1.11 -19.81 5.69
CA GLU A 324 -0.27 -20.84 5.04
C GLU A 324 1.23 -20.53 5.15
N ILE A 325 2.06 -21.55 5.41
CA ILE A 325 3.53 -21.44 5.45
C ILE A 325 4.06 -21.61 4.03
N LEU A 326 4.73 -20.59 3.51
CA LEU A 326 5.29 -20.58 2.16
C LEU A 326 6.82 -20.61 2.21
N GLU A 327 7.46 -21.17 1.19
CA GLU A 327 8.93 -21.20 1.10
C GLU A 327 9.51 -19.77 1.08
N GLY A 328 10.62 -19.58 1.82
CA GLY A 328 11.26 -18.27 2.01
C GLY A 328 10.55 -17.39 3.04
N GLU A 329 9.34 -17.77 3.47
CA GLU A 329 8.69 -17.19 4.64
C GLU A 329 9.17 -17.86 5.92
N PRO A 330 9.26 -17.13 7.03
CA PRO A 330 9.50 -17.72 8.35
C PRO A 330 8.52 -18.86 8.65
N GLU A 331 9.05 -20.09 8.83
CA GLU A 331 8.30 -21.33 9.07
C GLU A 331 7.46 -21.27 10.35
N LYS A 332 8.01 -20.65 11.38
CA LYS A 332 7.43 -20.40 12.69
C LYS A 332 7.98 -19.10 13.22
N LEU A 333 7.25 -18.51 14.16
CA LEU A 333 7.71 -17.37 14.92
C LEU A 333 8.10 -17.78 16.31
#